data_AF-A0A3D5W665-F1
#
_entry.id   AF-A0A3D5W665-F1
#
_cell.length_a   1.000
_cell.length_b   1.000
_cell.length_c   1.000
_cell.angle_alpha   90.00
_cell.angle_beta   90.00
_cell.angle_gamma   90.00
#
_symmetry.space_group_name_H-M   'P 1'
#
loop_
_entity.id
_entity.type
_entity.pdbx_description
1 polymer ?
#
loop_
_entity_poly.entity_id
_entity_poly.type
_entity_poly.pdbx_seq_one_letter_code
_entity_poly.pdbx_strand_id
1 'polypeptide(L)'
;TEFSMPAIDKRLGINKILKYNYFPGWHLPATLFDLIVNKEIWNDVMNEGQRTIIELACKAVMTDALAMGEAMQFDTMKENAAAGTVNKYWSEEMLATFAAKWDEVVAEAIAEDPGFKVIWDDLQEFRANYAIWNKWAYLPRPGTSRD
;
A
#
# COMPACT_ATOMS: atom_id res chain seq x y z
N THR A 1 2.18 -16.14 0.82
CA THR A 1 1.64 -15.75 -0.49
C THR A 1 1.48 -14.28 -0.43
N GLU A 2 1.74 -13.59 -1.51
CA GLU A 2 1.49 -12.17 -1.54
C GLU A 2 1.48 -11.77 -3.03
N PHE A 3 0.27 -11.61 -3.57
CA PHE A 3 0.02 -10.96 -4.87
C PHE A 3 -0.73 -9.65 -4.62
N SER A 4 -1.73 -9.69 -3.73
CA SER A 4 -2.42 -8.52 -3.21
C SER A 4 -2.98 -8.85 -1.82
N MET A 5 -4.24 -8.50 -1.55
CA MET A 5 -4.93 -8.76 -0.29
C MET A 5 -5.66 -10.11 -0.30
N PRO A 6 -5.96 -10.72 0.87
CA PRO A 6 -6.61 -12.02 0.96
C PRO A 6 -7.83 -12.21 0.05
N ALA A 7 -8.72 -11.21 -0.04
CA ALA A 7 -9.92 -11.25 -0.86
C ALA A 7 -9.63 -11.38 -2.36
N ILE A 8 -8.52 -10.83 -2.84
CA ILE A 8 -8.06 -10.93 -4.23
C ILE A 8 -7.33 -12.25 -4.45
N ASP A 9 -6.40 -12.59 -3.57
CA ASP A 9 -5.59 -13.82 -3.65
C ASP A 9 -6.47 -15.09 -3.69
N LYS A 10 -7.59 -15.11 -2.96
CA LYS A 10 -8.55 -16.22 -2.99
C LYS A 10 -9.16 -16.42 -4.37
N ARG A 11 -9.48 -15.34 -5.10
CA ARG A 11 -10.06 -15.43 -6.45
C ARG A 11 -9.09 -16.04 -7.45
N LEU A 12 -7.79 -15.81 -7.24
CA LEU A 12 -6.71 -16.43 -8.02
C LEU A 12 -6.40 -17.87 -7.58
N GLY A 13 -7.05 -18.36 -6.52
CA GLY A 13 -6.86 -19.72 -6.01
C GLY A 13 -5.50 -19.97 -5.36
N ILE A 14 -4.78 -18.91 -4.99
CA ILE A 14 -3.42 -19.00 -4.45
C ILE A 14 -3.39 -19.85 -3.17
N ASN A 15 -4.42 -19.71 -2.33
CA ASN A 15 -4.61 -20.47 -1.08
C ASN A 15 -4.78 -21.99 -1.29
N LYS A 16 -5.09 -22.45 -2.51
CA LYS A 16 -5.19 -23.87 -2.84
C LYS A 16 -3.83 -24.52 -3.10
N ILE A 17 -2.82 -23.71 -3.39
CA ILE A 17 -1.48 -24.16 -3.80
C ILE A 17 -0.47 -23.90 -2.68
N LEU A 18 -0.57 -22.73 -2.05
CA LEU A 18 0.40 -22.26 -1.06
C LEU A 18 -0.23 -22.21 0.33
N LYS A 19 0.46 -22.83 1.29
CA LYS A 19 -0.03 -22.96 2.68
C LYS A 19 0.20 -21.71 3.53
N TYR A 20 1.30 -21.00 3.33
CA TYR A 20 1.71 -19.91 4.22
C TYR A 20 1.43 -18.55 3.59
N ASN A 21 0.68 -17.71 4.31
CA ASN A 21 0.42 -16.32 3.96
C ASN A 21 1.20 -15.40 4.91
N TYR A 22 1.99 -14.46 4.41
CA TYR A 22 2.92 -13.66 5.23
C TYR A 22 2.50 -12.19 5.29
N PHE A 23 2.68 -11.57 6.45
CA PHE A 23 2.31 -10.19 6.74
C PHE A 23 3.42 -9.44 7.49
N PRO A 24 3.45 -8.10 7.42
CA PRO A 24 2.67 -7.28 6.48
C PRO A 24 3.14 -7.47 5.03
N GLY A 25 2.35 -6.99 4.07
CA GLY A 25 2.80 -6.78 2.69
C GLY A 25 3.82 -5.64 2.65
N TRP A 26 5.05 -5.91 3.09
CA TRP A 26 6.09 -4.91 3.34
C TRP A 26 6.34 -3.98 2.14
N HIS A 27 6.42 -4.57 0.95
CA HIS A 27 6.69 -3.86 -0.30
C HIS A 27 5.51 -3.02 -0.82
N LEU A 28 4.27 -3.29 -0.35
CA LEU A 28 3.05 -2.59 -0.77
C LEU A 28 2.08 -2.41 0.41
N PRO A 29 2.39 -1.50 1.37
CA PRO A 29 1.59 -1.30 2.57
C PRO A 29 0.24 -0.62 2.28
N ALA A 30 0.10 0.03 1.13
CA ALA A 30 -1.14 0.57 0.59
C ALA A 30 -1.09 0.48 -0.94
N THR A 31 -2.24 0.21 -1.55
CA THR A 31 -2.40 0.24 -3.02
C THR A 31 -3.20 1.47 -3.40
N LEU A 32 -2.66 2.27 -4.31
CA LEU A 32 -3.37 3.39 -4.93
C LEU A 32 -3.57 3.07 -6.41
N PHE A 33 -4.66 3.55 -7.00
CA PHE A 33 -4.94 3.39 -8.42
C PHE A 33 -4.96 4.75 -9.11
N ASP A 34 -4.33 4.81 -10.27
CA ASP A 34 -4.27 6.02 -11.09
C ASP A 34 -5.22 5.92 -12.29
N LEU A 35 -5.96 7.01 -12.54
CA LEU A 35 -6.60 7.23 -13.83
C LEU A 35 -5.68 8.11 -14.68
N ILE A 36 -5.06 7.52 -15.69
CA ILE A 36 -4.21 8.25 -16.63
C ILE A 36 -5.05 8.70 -17.81
N VAL A 37 -5.08 10.01 -18.05
CA VAL A 37 -5.82 10.64 -19.15
C VAL A 37 -4.84 11.26 -20.13
N ASN A 38 -5.13 11.16 -21.44
CA ASN A 38 -4.35 11.86 -22.45
C ASN A 38 -4.38 13.37 -22.19
N LYS A 39 -3.20 14.00 -22.24
CA LYS A 39 -3.01 15.41 -21.86
C LYS A 39 -3.77 16.39 -22.76
N GLU A 40 -3.81 16.15 -24.07
CA GLU A 40 -4.52 17.00 -25.04
C GLU A 40 -6.03 16.88 -24.84
N ILE A 41 -6.53 15.66 -24.62
CA ILE A 41 -7.94 15.46 -24.29
C ILE A 41 -8.33 16.20 -22.99
N TRP A 42 -7.50 16.08 -21.96
CA TRP A 42 -7.77 16.72 -20.66
C TRP A 42 -7.80 18.24 -20.76
N ASN A 43 -6.83 18.83 -21.47
CA ASN A 43 -6.66 20.28 -21.51
C ASN A 43 -7.54 20.95 -22.58
N ASP A 44 -7.58 20.36 -23.78
CA ASP A 44 -8.06 21.06 -24.98
C ASP A 44 -9.48 20.63 -25.37
N VAL A 45 -9.88 19.40 -25.03
CA VAL A 45 -11.19 18.85 -25.41
C VAL A 45 -12.18 18.91 -24.25
N MET A 46 -11.76 18.54 -23.05
CA MET A 46 -12.66 18.54 -21.90
C MET A 46 -12.98 19.96 -21.44
N ASN A 47 -14.23 20.20 -21.07
CA ASN A 47 -14.59 21.42 -20.35
C ASN A 47 -14.32 21.26 -18.84
N GLU A 48 -14.40 22.37 -18.11
CA GLU A 48 -14.15 22.40 -16.66
C GLU A 48 -15.08 21.47 -15.88
N GLY A 49 -16.35 21.38 -16.25
CA GLY A 49 -17.31 20.49 -15.61
C GLY A 49 -16.94 19.01 -15.76
N GLN A 50 -16.46 18.61 -16.94
CA GLN A 50 -16.01 17.24 -17.20
C GLN A 50 -14.77 16.89 -16.38
N ARG A 51 -13.76 17.78 -16.37
CA ARG A 51 -12.55 17.60 -15.53
C ARG A 51 -12.91 17.49 -14.05
N THR A 52 -13.79 18.37 -13.58
CA THR A 52 -14.26 18.40 -12.18
C THR A 52 -14.94 17.09 -11.80
N ILE A 53 -15.82 16.58 -12.66
CA ILE A 53 -16.50 15.29 -12.41
C ILE A 53 -15.49 14.15 -12.33
N ILE A 54 -14.47 14.12 -13.20
CA ILE A 54 -13.43 13.08 -13.16
C ILE A 54 -12.63 13.16 -11.86
N GLU A 55 -12.19 14.36 -11.46
CA GLU A 55 -11.45 14.54 -10.20
C GLU A 55 -12.28 14.11 -8.97
N LEU A 56 -13.57 14.47 -8.94
CA LEU A 56 -14.49 14.06 -7.88
C LEU A 56 -14.70 12.55 -7.86
N ALA A 57 -14.89 11.93 -9.04
CA ALA A 57 -15.04 10.50 -9.16
C ALA A 57 -13.79 9.76 -8.68
N CYS A 58 -12.58 10.20 -9.06
CA CYS A 58 -11.34 9.62 -8.58
C CYS A 58 -11.23 9.72 -7.04
N LYS A 59 -11.55 10.88 -6.45
CA LYS A 59 -11.55 11.05 -4.98
C LYS A 59 -12.55 10.12 -4.28
N ALA A 60 -13.77 10.00 -4.82
CA ALA A 60 -14.80 9.12 -4.27
C ALA A 60 -14.38 7.65 -4.36
N VAL A 61 -13.92 7.20 -5.52
CA VAL A 61 -13.46 5.82 -5.74
C VAL A 61 -12.30 5.48 -4.81
N MET A 62 -11.33 6.37 -4.64
CA MET A 62 -10.21 6.15 -3.71
C MET A 62 -10.69 5.97 -2.27
N THR A 63 -11.63 6.81 -1.83
CA THR A 63 -12.19 6.74 -0.47
C THR A 63 -12.96 5.43 -0.25
N ASP A 64 -13.83 5.08 -1.20
CA ASP A 64 -14.63 3.86 -1.13
C ASP A 64 -13.76 2.60 -1.22
N ALA A 65 -12.74 2.60 -2.09
CA ALA A 65 -11.82 1.48 -2.26
C ALA A 65 -11.01 1.22 -0.99
N LEU A 66 -10.55 2.27 -0.30
CA LEU A 66 -9.87 2.11 0.99
C LEU A 66 -10.82 1.51 2.04
N ALA A 67 -12.03 2.06 2.19
CA ALA A 67 -12.99 1.59 3.19
C ALA A 67 -13.45 0.14 2.94
N MET A 68 -13.85 -0.16 1.70
CA MET A 68 -14.31 -1.48 1.31
C MET A 68 -13.16 -2.51 1.32
N GLY A 69 -11.97 -2.08 0.88
CA GLY A 69 -10.75 -2.88 0.89
C GLY A 69 -10.49 -3.46 2.27
N GLU A 70 -10.53 -2.64 3.32
CA GLU A 70 -10.25 -3.17 4.67
C GLU A 70 -11.38 -4.02 5.22
N ALA A 71 -12.63 -3.64 4.96
CA ALA A 71 -13.79 -4.36 5.46
C ALA A 71 -13.90 -5.78 4.88
N MET A 72 -13.49 -6.01 3.64
CA MET A 72 -13.77 -7.28 2.96
C MET A 72 -12.77 -8.42 3.25
N GLN A 73 -11.68 -8.15 3.98
CA GLN A 73 -10.60 -9.14 4.12
C GLN A 73 -10.90 -10.27 5.10
N PHE A 74 -11.60 -9.97 6.22
CA PHE A 74 -11.68 -10.90 7.35
C PHE A 74 -12.45 -12.18 7.03
N ASP A 75 -13.53 -12.10 6.24
CA ASP A 75 -14.30 -13.29 5.87
C ASP A 75 -13.47 -14.23 5.01
N THR A 76 -12.74 -13.68 4.05
CA THR A 76 -11.81 -14.46 3.22
C THR A 76 -10.69 -15.09 4.05
N MET A 77 -10.14 -14.36 5.03
CA MET A 77 -9.13 -14.91 5.93
C MET A 77 -9.67 -16.08 6.78
N LYS A 78 -10.91 -16.00 7.27
CA LYS A 78 -11.56 -17.10 8.00
C LYS A 78 -11.71 -18.35 7.14
N GLU A 79 -12.18 -18.18 5.91
CA GLU A 79 -12.35 -19.30 4.96
C GLU A 79 -11.00 -19.90 4.57
N ASN A 80 -9.99 -19.07 4.31
CA ASN A 80 -8.64 -19.54 3.99
C ASN A 80 -8.03 -20.33 5.16
N ALA A 81 -8.20 -19.88 6.40
CA ALA A 81 -7.75 -20.59 7.58
C ALA A 81 -8.47 -21.94 7.75
N ALA A 82 -9.79 -21.99 7.55
CA ALA A 82 -10.55 -23.23 7.55
C ALA A 82 -10.10 -24.21 6.44
N ALA A 83 -9.63 -23.68 5.31
CA ALA A 83 -9.01 -24.45 4.23
C ALA A 83 -7.53 -24.82 4.47
N GLY A 84 -6.95 -24.46 5.62
CA GLY A 84 -5.59 -24.84 6.01
C GLY A 84 -4.49 -23.81 5.70
N THR A 85 -4.84 -22.61 5.25
CA THR A 85 -3.89 -21.49 5.13
C THR A 85 -3.42 -21.05 6.51
N VAL A 86 -2.12 -20.81 6.67
CA VAL A 86 -1.49 -20.35 7.91
C VAL A 86 -0.95 -18.95 7.71
N ASN A 87 -1.53 -17.98 8.40
CA ASN A 87 -1.03 -16.62 8.44
C ASN A 87 0.24 -16.56 9.31
N LYS A 88 1.26 -15.87 8.82
CA LYS A 88 2.57 -15.67 9.43
C LYS A 88 2.91 -14.19 9.43
N TYR A 89 3.64 -13.76 10.45
CA TYR A 89 4.31 -12.48 10.42
C TYR A 89 5.77 -12.69 10.04
N TRP A 90 6.34 -11.75 9.29
CA TRP A 90 7.77 -11.66 9.11
C TRP A 90 8.47 -11.48 10.46
N SER A 91 9.66 -12.07 10.61
CA SER A 91 10.47 -11.82 11.80
C SER A 91 11.00 -10.39 11.80
N GLU A 92 11.35 -9.86 12.97
CA GLU A 92 12.01 -8.55 13.09
C GLU A 92 13.30 -8.49 12.27
N GLU A 93 14.08 -9.57 12.27
CA GLU A 93 15.29 -9.70 11.44
C GLU A 93 15.00 -9.56 9.95
N MET A 94 13.94 -10.20 9.45
CA MET A 94 13.56 -10.11 8.04
C MET A 94 13.08 -8.70 7.69
N LEU A 95 12.25 -8.09 8.54
CA LEU A 95 11.78 -6.72 8.33
C LEU A 95 12.94 -5.71 8.34
N ALA A 96 13.88 -5.86 9.28
CA ALA A 96 15.09 -5.04 9.32
C ALA A 96 15.95 -5.23 8.06
N THR A 97 16.08 -6.46 7.57
CA THR A 97 16.80 -6.76 6.33
C THR A 97 16.11 -6.11 5.13
N PHE A 98 14.79 -6.18 5.03
CA PHE A 98 14.04 -5.54 3.94
C PHE A 98 14.18 -4.02 3.95
N ALA A 99 14.13 -3.40 5.14
CA ALA A 99 14.35 -1.97 5.28
C ALA A 99 15.75 -1.55 4.83
N ALA A 100 16.80 -2.22 5.35
CA ALA A 100 18.18 -1.90 5.00
C ALA A 100 18.46 -2.07 3.50
N LYS A 101 17.92 -3.12 2.88
CA LYS A 101 18.05 -3.34 1.43
C LYS A 101 17.23 -2.36 0.60
N TRP A 102 16.11 -1.89 1.11
CA TRP A 102 15.37 -0.81 0.46
C TRP A 102 16.16 0.50 0.48
N ASP A 103 16.84 0.82 1.58
CA ASP A 103 17.69 2.02 1.66
C ASP A 103 18.84 2.00 0.64
N GLU A 104 19.42 0.81 0.37
CA GLU A 104 20.42 0.62 -0.70
C GLU A 104 19.83 0.95 -2.08
N VAL A 105 18.65 0.40 -2.42
CA VAL A 105 17.97 0.66 -3.70
C VAL A 105 17.60 2.14 -3.86
N VAL A 106 17.13 2.77 -2.79
CA VAL A 106 16.82 4.21 -2.78
C VAL A 106 18.08 5.03 -3.08
N ALA A 107 19.22 4.69 -2.49
CA ALA A 107 20.47 5.39 -2.74
C ALA A 107 20.92 5.27 -4.21
N GLU A 108 20.78 4.07 -4.79
CA GLU A 108 21.02 3.82 -6.22
C GLU A 108 20.07 4.65 -7.10
N ALA A 109 18.77 4.64 -6.81
CA ALA A 109 17.76 5.38 -7.57
C ALA A 109 17.97 6.91 -7.49
N ILE A 110 18.38 7.43 -6.34
CA ILE A 110 18.74 8.85 -6.17
C ILE A 110 19.96 9.22 -7.01
N ALA A 111 20.95 8.33 -7.11
CA ALA A 111 22.15 8.57 -7.90
C ALA A 111 21.86 8.56 -9.42
N GLU A 112 20.88 7.75 -9.84
CA GLU A 112 20.49 7.60 -11.24
C GLU A 112 19.50 8.69 -11.72
N ASP A 113 18.52 9.07 -10.90
CA ASP A 113 17.46 10.00 -11.27
C ASP A 113 17.28 11.13 -10.23
N PRO A 114 17.66 12.38 -10.55
CA PRO A 114 17.38 13.54 -9.71
C PRO A 114 15.89 13.77 -9.45
N GLY A 115 15.00 13.35 -10.35
CA GLY A 115 13.55 13.42 -10.18
C GLY A 115 13.05 12.49 -9.07
N PHE A 116 13.59 11.26 -9.02
CA PHE A 116 13.35 10.34 -7.91
C PHE A 116 13.74 10.96 -6.57
N LYS A 117 14.90 11.63 -6.50
CA LYS A 117 15.34 12.32 -5.27
C LYS A 117 14.32 13.35 -4.78
N VAL A 118 13.76 14.17 -5.67
CA VAL A 118 12.78 15.19 -5.28
C VAL A 118 11.55 14.54 -4.64
N ILE A 119 11.02 13.49 -5.26
CA ILE A 119 9.83 12.78 -4.74
C ILE A 119 10.15 12.07 -3.43
N TRP A 120 11.32 11.44 -3.35
CA TRP A 120 11.75 10.73 -2.15
C TRP A 120 11.94 11.66 -0.96
N ASP A 121 12.60 12.81 -1.16
CA ASP A 121 12.81 13.81 -0.11
C ASP A 121 11.47 14.32 0.46
N ASP A 122 10.48 14.62 -0.41
CA ASP A 122 9.13 15.03 0.00
C ASP A 122 8.42 13.95 0.84
N LEU A 123 8.48 12.68 0.39
CA LEU A 123 7.92 11.56 1.13
C LEU A 123 8.57 11.38 2.51
N GLN A 124 9.90 11.55 2.59
CA GLN A 124 10.64 11.41 3.84
C GLN A 124 10.33 12.56 4.81
N GLU A 125 10.19 13.79 4.32
CA GLU A 125 9.73 14.93 5.13
C GLU A 125 8.33 14.64 5.69
N PHE A 126 7.39 14.20 4.85
CA PHE A 126 6.06 13.83 5.30
C PHE A 126 6.09 12.74 6.38
N ARG A 127 6.87 11.67 6.17
CA ARG A 127 7.00 10.56 7.15
C ARG A 127 7.59 11.03 8.48
N ALA A 128 8.61 11.88 8.45
CA ALA A 128 9.22 12.44 9.66
C ALA A 128 8.20 13.26 10.45
N ASN A 129 7.43 14.11 9.77
CA ASN A 129 6.37 14.91 10.40
C ASN A 129 5.20 14.04 10.89
N TYR A 130 4.78 13.05 10.09
CA TYR A 130 3.68 12.14 10.43
C TYR A 130 4.03 11.21 11.60
N ALA A 131 5.32 10.92 11.83
CA ALA A 131 5.77 10.12 12.97
C ALA A 131 5.32 10.73 14.32
N ILE A 132 5.21 12.06 14.40
CA ILE A 132 4.66 12.75 15.58
C ILE A 132 3.23 12.29 15.84
N TRP A 133 2.35 12.38 14.83
CA TRP A 133 0.96 11.92 14.96
C TRP A 133 0.89 10.42 15.24
N ASN A 134 1.65 9.61 14.49
CA ASN A 134 1.63 8.16 14.60
C ASN A 134 1.95 7.65 16.01
N LYS A 135 2.93 8.29 16.70
CA LYS A 135 3.31 7.97 18.09
C LYS A 135 2.13 8.07 19.06
N TRP A 136 1.25 9.05 18.87
CA TRP A 136 0.20 9.39 19.83
C TRP A 136 -1.20 8.88 19.44
N ALA A 137 -1.51 8.85 18.16
CA ALA A 137 -2.88 8.68 17.67
C ALA A 137 -3.41 7.25 17.68
N TYR A 138 -2.52 6.25 17.64
CA TYR A 138 -2.92 4.84 17.51
C TYR A 138 -2.45 4.01 18.70
N LEU A 139 -3.23 2.97 19.03
CA LEU A 139 -2.80 1.97 20.01
C LEU A 139 -1.45 1.37 19.61
N PRO A 140 -0.60 1.00 20.58
CA PRO A 140 0.65 0.33 20.29
C PRO A 140 0.41 -0.92 19.42
N ARG A 141 0.97 -0.89 18.22
CA ARG A 141 1.16 -2.05 17.33
C ARG A 141 2.55 -2.63 17.56
N PRO A 142 2.81 -3.91 17.22
CA PRO A 142 4.17 -4.45 17.17
C PRO A 142 5.11 -3.47 16.45
N GLY A 143 6.18 -3.03 17.11
CA GLY A 143 7.12 -2.01 16.59
C GLY A 143 6.81 -0.53 16.89
N THR A 144 5.69 -0.22 17.55
CA THR A 144 5.33 1.17 17.95
C THR A 144 5.25 1.32 19.47
N SER A 145 6.31 0.86 20.15
CA SER A 145 6.45 1.05 21.61
C SER A 145 6.48 2.54 21.94
N ARG A 146 5.80 2.92 23.02
CA ARG A 146 5.87 4.26 23.59
C ARG A 146 6.82 4.18 24.79
N ASP A 147 7.77 5.11 24.87
CA ASP A 147 8.59 5.35 26.07
C ASP A 147 7.72 5.86 27.24
#